data_AF-A0A4U0ZS59-F1
#
_entry.id   AF-A0A4U0ZS59-F1
#
_cell.length_a   1.000
_cell.length_b   1.000
_cell.length_c   1.000
_cell.angle_alpha   90.00
_cell.angle_beta   90.00
_cell.angle_gamma   90.00
#
_symmetry.space_group_name_H-M   'P 1'
#
loop_
_entity.id
_entity.type
_entity.pdbx_description
1 polymer ?
#
loop_
_entity_poly.entity_id
_entity_poly.type
_entity_poly.pdbx_seq_one_letter_code
_entity_poly.pdbx_strand_id
1 'polypeptide(L)'
;MRSPNAISSLLLLLSLFLLSGCGGVGRVVNPYEEDFKCRTRDDAGKCISTPSAYQEARFSNADNASETNCTNANGDTTPCPPDSSHYSNIHRLTAQNSRYKTLTALLAEPEKPMLEPPKIMRVLMLPYKGENDELFMTRYVYVKLKESGWVLTDISEKARALQ
;
A
#
# COMPACT_ATOMS: atom_id res chain seq x y z
N MET A 1 61.28 -24.90 -11.48
CA MET A 1 60.91 -23.50 -11.19
C MET A 1 59.51 -23.26 -11.74
N ARG A 2 58.48 -23.26 -10.89
CA ARG A 2 57.09 -23.00 -11.28
C ARG A 2 56.88 -21.49 -11.22
N SER A 3 56.50 -20.86 -12.33
CA SER A 3 56.48 -19.40 -12.44
C SER A 3 55.44 -18.79 -11.46
N PRO A 4 55.80 -17.76 -10.68
CA PRO A 4 54.91 -17.14 -9.68
C PRO A 4 53.67 -16.51 -10.31
N ASN A 5 53.75 -16.14 -11.59
CA ASN A 5 52.66 -15.52 -12.35
C ASN A 5 51.49 -16.50 -12.60
N ALA A 6 51.77 -17.80 -12.72
CA ALA A 6 50.71 -18.81 -12.92
C ALA A 6 49.87 -19.02 -11.66
N ILE A 7 50.48 -18.90 -10.48
CA ILE A 7 49.79 -19.06 -9.18
C ILE A 7 48.92 -17.84 -8.89
N SER A 8 49.43 -16.63 -9.16
CA SER A 8 48.66 -15.38 -9.01
C SER A 8 47.47 -15.32 -9.96
N SER A 9 47.63 -15.75 -11.21
CA SER A 9 46.53 -15.78 -12.19
C SER A 9 45.46 -16.82 -11.81
N LEU A 10 45.86 -17.96 -11.24
CA LEU A 10 44.93 -19.00 -10.78
C LEU A 10 44.12 -18.54 -9.55
N LEU A 11 44.75 -17.82 -8.61
CA LEU A 11 44.07 -17.21 -7.46
C LEU A 11 43.07 -16.14 -7.89
N LEU A 12 43.41 -15.32 -8.89
CA LEU A 12 42.51 -14.31 -9.44
C LEU A 12 41.28 -14.95 -10.11
N LEU A 13 41.48 -16.01 -10.90
CA LEU A 13 40.39 -16.78 -11.52
C LEU A 13 39.48 -17.45 -10.48
N LEU A 14 40.05 -17.99 -9.40
CA LEU A 14 39.28 -18.60 -8.31
C LEU A 14 38.44 -17.56 -7.55
N SER A 15 38.98 -16.35 -7.34
CA SER A 15 38.23 -15.26 -6.70
C SER A 15 37.04 -14.78 -7.54
N LEU A 16 37.19 -14.69 -8.87
CA LEU A 16 36.09 -14.35 -9.77
C LEU A 16 34.95 -15.38 -9.72
N PHE A 17 35.28 -16.66 -9.61
CA PHE A 17 34.31 -17.74 -9.49
C PHE A 17 33.49 -17.68 -8.19
N LEU A 18 34.11 -17.20 -7.10
CA LEU A 18 33.45 -17.06 -5.81
C LEU A 18 32.52 -15.83 -5.75
N LEU A 19 32.77 -14.78 -6.54
CA LEU A 19 31.91 -13.59 -6.59
C LEU A 19 30.67 -13.75 -7.48
N SER A 20 30.64 -14.72 -8.39
CA SER A 20 29.46 -14.97 -9.26
C SER A 20 28.30 -15.71 -8.57
N GLY A 21 28.37 -15.99 -7.27
CA GLY A 21 27.42 -16.84 -6.54
C GLY A 21 26.34 -16.15 -5.69
N CYS A 22 26.39 -14.83 -5.48
CA CYS A 22 25.51 -14.18 -4.49
C CYS A 22 24.04 -13.96 -4.91
N GLY A 23 23.67 -14.23 -6.17
CA GLY A 23 22.28 -14.11 -6.63
C GLY A 23 21.33 -15.22 -6.15
N GLY A 24 21.88 -16.36 -5.70
CA GLY A 24 21.08 -17.53 -5.26
C GLY A 24 20.67 -17.53 -3.79
N VAL A 25 21.25 -16.66 -2.96
CA VAL A 25 21.05 -16.68 -1.49
C VAL A 25 19.67 -16.19 -1.08
N GLY A 26 19.00 -15.38 -1.92
CA GLY A 26 17.64 -14.90 -1.66
C GLY A 26 16.59 -16.01 -1.58
N ARG A 27 16.78 -17.12 -2.33
CA ARG A 27 15.88 -18.28 -2.35
C ARG A 27 16.08 -19.26 -1.20
N VAL A 28 17.20 -19.16 -0.48
CA VAL A 28 17.53 -20.02 0.67
C VAL A 28 17.17 -19.35 2.00
N VAL A 29 17.28 -18.02 2.08
CA VAL A 29 17.04 -17.25 3.31
C VAL A 29 15.57 -16.88 3.49
N ASN A 30 14.79 -16.78 2.40
CA ASN A 30 13.35 -16.62 2.48
C ASN A 30 12.65 -17.94 2.09
N PRO A 31 12.19 -18.76 3.06
CA PRO A 31 11.48 -20.02 2.81
C PRO A 31 10.04 -19.82 2.29
N TYR A 32 9.63 -18.57 2.07
CA TYR A 32 8.37 -18.23 1.43
C TYR A 32 8.63 -17.90 -0.03
N GLU A 33 8.26 -18.83 -0.93
CA GLU A 33 8.11 -18.51 -2.35
C GLU A 33 7.04 -17.40 -2.45
N GLU A 34 7.41 -16.23 -2.98
CA GLU A 34 6.48 -15.13 -3.24
C GLU A 34 5.67 -15.32 -4.53
N ASP A 35 5.43 -16.59 -4.89
CA ASP A 35 4.41 -16.96 -5.86
C ASP A 35 3.05 -16.78 -5.19
N PHE A 36 2.46 -15.59 -5.35
CA PHE A 36 1.06 -15.36 -5.03
C PHE A 36 0.23 -16.40 -5.79
N LYS A 37 -0.17 -17.48 -5.10
CA LYS A 37 -1.04 -18.56 -5.60
C LYS A 37 -2.45 -17.98 -5.82
N CYS A 38 -2.59 -17.12 -6.80
CA CYS A 38 -3.84 -16.52 -7.16
C CYS A 38 -4.68 -17.59 -7.87
N ARG A 39 -5.65 -18.15 -7.15
CA ARG A 39 -6.59 -19.15 -7.65
C ARG A 39 -7.91 -18.46 -7.92
N THR A 40 -7.96 -17.68 -8.98
CA THR A 40 -9.19 -17.01 -9.40
C THR A 40 -9.84 -17.88 -10.48
N ARG A 41 -11.16 -18.07 -10.38
CA ARG A 41 -11.97 -18.65 -11.45
C ARG A 41 -12.01 -17.66 -12.63
N ASP A 42 -12.23 -18.14 -13.85
CA ASP A 42 -12.14 -17.30 -15.07
C ASP A 42 -13.08 -16.08 -15.06
N ASP A 43 -14.05 -16.03 -14.14
CA ASP A 43 -15.05 -14.97 -13.94
C ASP A 43 -14.76 -14.00 -12.76
N ALA A 44 -13.72 -14.22 -11.95
CA ALA A 44 -13.53 -13.52 -10.67
C ALA A 44 -12.36 -12.50 -10.65
N GLY A 45 -11.84 -12.11 -11.81
CA GLY A 45 -10.82 -11.06 -11.97
C GLY A 45 -9.40 -11.58 -12.25
N LYS A 46 -8.48 -10.66 -12.54
CA LYS A 46 -7.12 -10.99 -12.99
C LYS A 46 -6.16 -11.16 -11.82
N CYS A 47 -5.35 -12.21 -11.90
CA CYS A 47 -4.25 -12.50 -10.99
C CYS A 47 -3.00 -11.73 -11.38
N ILE A 48 -2.90 -10.48 -10.95
CA ILE A 48 -1.77 -9.59 -11.27
C ILE A 48 -1.21 -8.95 -10.01
N SER A 49 0.07 -8.58 -10.05
CA SER A 49 0.73 -7.91 -8.91
C SER A 49 0.10 -6.55 -8.63
N THR A 50 0.20 -6.07 -7.39
CA THR A 50 -0.35 -4.76 -6.99
C THR A 50 0.11 -3.60 -7.88
N PRO A 51 1.39 -3.49 -8.29
CA PRO A 51 1.82 -2.45 -9.23
C PRO A 51 1.13 -2.57 -10.59
N SER A 52 1.01 -3.79 -11.13
CA SER A 52 0.33 -4.02 -12.41
C SER A 52 -1.18 -3.74 -12.33
N ALA A 53 -1.83 -4.15 -11.23
CA ALA A 53 -3.23 -3.84 -10.96
C ALA A 53 -3.48 -2.33 -10.88
N TYR A 54 -2.59 -1.61 -10.19
CA TYR A 54 -2.65 -0.16 -10.10
C TYR A 54 -2.49 0.49 -11.48
N GLN A 55 -1.55 0.02 -12.29
CA GLN A 55 -1.35 0.52 -13.65
C GLN A 55 -2.57 0.27 -14.54
N GLU A 56 -3.15 -0.93 -14.54
CA GLU A 56 -4.35 -1.25 -15.33
C GLU A 56 -5.59 -0.46 -14.87
N ALA A 57 -5.77 -0.28 -13.56
CA ALA A 57 -6.86 0.53 -13.02
C ALA A 57 -6.69 2.03 -13.33
N ARG A 58 -5.43 2.50 -13.38
CA ARG A 58 -5.10 3.91 -13.60
C ARG A 58 -5.06 4.29 -15.08
N PHE A 59 -4.59 3.38 -15.91
CA PHE A 59 -4.52 3.48 -17.36
C PHE A 59 -5.33 2.31 -17.91
N SER A 60 -6.66 2.43 -17.86
CA SER A 60 -7.51 1.50 -18.59
C SER A 60 -7.08 1.61 -20.04
N ASN A 61 -6.42 0.57 -20.58
CA ASN A 61 -6.04 0.53 -21.98
C ASN A 61 -7.31 0.67 -22.80
N ALA A 62 -7.58 1.87 -23.32
CA ALA A 62 -8.68 2.13 -24.23
C ALA A 62 -8.58 1.23 -25.47
N ASP A 63 -7.37 0.77 -25.78
CA ASP A 63 -7.06 -0.06 -26.94
C ASP A 63 -7.35 -1.55 -26.69
N ASN A 64 -7.59 -1.95 -25.43
CA ASN A 64 -7.91 -3.32 -25.05
C ASN A 64 -9.33 -3.46 -24.47
N ALA A 65 -10.21 -2.47 -24.73
CA ALA A 65 -11.66 -2.64 -24.63
C ALA A 65 -12.22 -3.41 -25.85
N SER A 66 -11.43 -4.33 -26.39
CA SER A 66 -11.80 -5.23 -27.48
C SER A 66 -11.96 -6.66 -26.94
N GLU A 67 -12.73 -6.81 -25.87
CA GLU A 67 -13.70 -7.89 -25.87
C GLU A 67 -15.05 -7.24 -26.15
N THR A 68 -15.26 -6.90 -27.43
CA THR A 68 -16.47 -6.27 -27.98
C THR A 68 -17.73 -7.15 -27.81
N ASN A 69 -17.63 -8.25 -27.09
CA ASN A 69 -18.59 -9.34 -27.11
C ASN A 69 -19.13 -9.55 -25.70
N CYS A 70 -20.19 -8.82 -25.39
CA CYS A 70 -20.97 -9.02 -24.18
C CYS A 70 -21.91 -10.22 -24.40
N THR A 71 -21.89 -11.20 -23.50
CA THR A 71 -22.88 -12.29 -23.48
C THR A 71 -24.13 -11.84 -22.73
N ASN A 72 -25.26 -11.83 -23.42
CA ASN A 72 -26.55 -11.57 -22.78
C ASN A 72 -26.96 -12.77 -21.91
N ALA A 73 -27.97 -12.62 -21.05
CA ALA A 73 -28.52 -13.70 -20.21
C ALA A 73 -28.97 -14.95 -21.02
N ASN A 74 -29.10 -14.81 -22.34
CA ASN A 74 -29.46 -15.87 -23.29
C ASN A 74 -28.25 -16.51 -23.99
N GLY A 75 -27.02 -16.16 -23.59
CA GLY A 75 -25.77 -16.72 -24.15
C GLY A 75 -25.38 -16.21 -25.55
N ASP A 76 -26.12 -15.27 -26.11
CA ASP A 76 -25.82 -14.68 -27.41
C ASP A 76 -24.75 -13.59 -27.30
N THR A 77 -23.86 -13.55 -28.29
CA THR A 77 -22.68 -12.68 -28.32
C THR A 77 -23.00 -11.43 -29.13
N THR A 78 -23.30 -10.33 -28.45
CA THR A 78 -23.66 -9.07 -29.12
C THR A 78 -22.59 -7.99 -28.92
N PRO A 79 -22.35 -7.14 -29.93
CA PRO A 79 -21.50 -5.96 -29.80
C PRO A 79 -21.97 -5.09 -28.63
N CYS A 80 -21.10 -4.89 -27.63
CA CYS A 80 -21.42 -4.00 -26.52
C CYS A 80 -21.63 -2.57 -27.05
N PRO A 81 -22.64 -1.81 -26.59
CA PRO A 81 -22.84 -0.43 -27.00
C PRO A 81 -21.60 0.43 -26.65
N PRO A 82 -21.18 1.37 -27.52
CA PRO A 82 -20.00 2.20 -27.28
C PRO A 82 -20.22 3.01 -26.00
N ASP A 83 -19.37 2.74 -25.01
CA ASP A 83 -19.49 3.33 -23.69
C ASP A 83 -19.22 4.85 -23.78
N SER A 84 -20.25 5.66 -23.50
CA SER A 84 -20.17 7.13 -23.47
C SER A 84 -19.27 7.62 -22.32
N SER A 85 -18.82 6.70 -21.46
CA SER A 85 -17.94 6.96 -20.32
C SER A 85 -16.56 7.51 -20.71
N HIS A 86 -16.10 7.32 -21.94
CA HIS A 86 -14.72 7.63 -22.35
C HIS A 86 -14.32 9.11 -22.16
N TYR A 87 -15.23 10.07 -22.43
CA TYR A 87 -14.97 11.50 -22.19
C TYR A 87 -15.09 11.89 -20.72
N SER A 88 -16.01 11.28 -19.96
CA SER A 88 -16.15 11.50 -18.52
C SER A 88 -14.94 10.98 -17.73
N ASN A 89 -14.28 9.95 -18.25
CA ASN A 89 -13.09 9.36 -17.67
C ASN A 89 -11.89 10.31 -17.73
N ILE A 90 -11.69 11.06 -18.81
CA ILE A 90 -10.55 12.01 -18.91
C ILE A 90 -10.71 13.17 -17.93
N HIS A 91 -11.90 13.75 -17.79
CA HIS A 91 -12.14 14.80 -16.80
C HIS A 91 -12.00 14.29 -15.37
N ARG A 92 -12.50 13.10 -15.07
CA ARG A 92 -12.34 12.44 -13.77
C ARG A 92 -10.87 12.15 -13.46
N LEU A 93 -10.12 11.60 -14.41
CA LEU A 93 -8.69 11.33 -14.28
C LEU A 93 -7.90 12.62 -14.08
N THR A 94 -8.21 13.68 -14.83
CA THR A 94 -7.58 15.00 -14.67
C THR A 94 -7.84 15.60 -13.29
N ALA A 95 -9.08 15.55 -12.80
CA ALA A 95 -9.44 16.01 -11.46
C ALA A 95 -8.79 15.16 -10.34
N GLN A 96 -8.67 13.85 -10.54
CA GLN A 96 -7.94 12.98 -9.63
C GLN A 96 -6.45 13.32 -9.61
N ASN A 97 -5.84 13.52 -10.77
CA ASN A 97 -4.43 13.87 -10.89
C ASN A 97 -4.09 15.21 -10.24
N SER A 98 -4.94 16.23 -10.36
CA SER A 98 -4.70 17.51 -9.70
C SER A 98 -4.74 17.39 -8.17
N ARG A 99 -5.68 16.60 -7.63
CA ARG A 99 -5.74 16.28 -6.20
C ARG A 99 -4.52 15.52 -5.71
N TYR A 100 -4.12 14.47 -6.42
CA TYR A 100 -2.94 13.69 -6.06
C TYR A 100 -1.66 14.52 -6.17
N LYS A 101 -1.51 15.35 -7.20
CA LYS A 101 -0.38 16.27 -7.35
C LYS A 101 -0.28 17.25 -6.18
N THR A 102 -1.42 17.81 -5.76
CA THR A 102 -1.48 18.72 -4.60
C THR A 102 -1.09 18.00 -3.33
N LEU A 103 -1.62 16.79 -3.09
CA LEU A 103 -1.27 15.97 -1.93
C LEU A 103 0.22 15.57 -1.94
N THR A 104 0.76 15.16 -3.08
CA THR A 104 2.18 14.81 -3.22
C THR A 104 3.09 16.01 -2.98
N ALA A 105 2.69 17.22 -3.42
CA ALA A 105 3.41 18.45 -3.09
C ALA A 105 3.43 18.70 -1.58
N LEU A 106 2.26 18.65 -0.91
CA LEU A 106 2.15 18.78 0.55
C LEU A 106 2.94 17.71 1.32
N LEU A 107 3.06 16.49 0.79
CA LEU A 107 3.85 15.42 1.38
C LEU A 107 5.36 15.55 1.14
N ALA A 108 5.78 16.31 0.12
CA ALA A 108 7.17 16.58 -0.20
C ALA A 108 7.70 17.84 0.52
N GLU A 109 6.80 18.72 0.96
CA GLU A 109 7.14 19.89 1.77
C GLU A 109 7.89 19.49 3.06
N PRO A 110 8.86 20.31 3.50
CA PRO A 110 9.61 20.04 4.73
C PRO A 110 8.72 20.12 5.98
N GLU A 111 7.77 21.06 6.01
CA GLU A 111 6.82 21.27 7.12
C GLU A 111 5.48 20.56 6.84
N LYS A 112 5.46 19.23 7.01
CA LYS A 112 4.24 18.45 6.77
C LYS A 112 3.34 18.51 8.01
N PRO A 113 2.03 18.74 7.86
CA PRO A 113 1.11 18.63 8.98
C PRO A 113 1.02 17.17 9.41
N MET A 114 1.49 16.87 10.62
CA MET A 114 1.41 15.55 11.20
C MET A 114 0.11 15.44 12.00
N LEU A 115 -0.67 14.39 11.77
CA LEU A 115 -1.86 14.13 12.57
C LEU A 115 -1.44 13.55 13.92
N GLU A 116 -1.59 14.32 14.99
CA GLU A 116 -1.42 13.83 16.35
C GLU A 116 -2.68 13.03 16.73
N PRO A 117 -2.54 11.72 17.04
CA PRO A 117 -3.67 10.92 17.45
C PRO A 117 -4.19 11.36 18.82
N PRO A 118 -5.47 11.10 19.13
CA PRO A 118 -6.04 11.49 20.42
C PRO A 118 -5.39 10.66 21.54
N LYS A 119 -5.24 11.27 22.72
CA LYS A 119 -4.80 10.55 23.91
C LYS A 119 -6.02 9.98 24.61
N ILE A 120 -6.07 8.66 24.74
CA ILE A 120 -7.22 7.96 25.32
C ILE A 120 -6.79 7.28 26.62
N MET A 121 -7.59 7.46 27.67
CA MET A 121 -7.48 6.72 28.91
C MET A 121 -8.47 5.57 28.90
N ARG A 122 -7.98 4.37 29.22
CA ARG A 122 -8.81 3.19 29.38
C ARG A 122 -9.03 2.93 30.87
N VAL A 123 -10.28 3.07 31.31
CA VAL A 123 -10.68 2.80 32.70
C VAL A 123 -11.29 1.40 32.75
N LEU A 124 -10.73 0.53 33.61
CA LEU A 124 -11.31 -0.77 33.92
C LEU A 124 -12.38 -0.58 35.00
N MET A 125 -13.64 -0.82 34.65
CA MET A 125 -14.71 -0.94 35.63
C MET A 125 -14.78 -2.40 36.06
N LEU A 126 -14.50 -2.66 37.34
CA LEU A 126 -14.69 -3.97 37.95
C LEU A 126 -16.18 -4.26 38.17
N PRO A 127 -16.58 -5.52 38.38
CA PRO A 127 -17.98 -5.85 38.63
C PRO A 127 -18.51 -5.15 39.89
N TYR A 128 -19.69 -4.57 39.80
CA TYR A 128 -20.34 -3.90 40.93
C TYR A 128 -21.86 -4.05 40.86
N LYS A 129 -22.52 -3.85 42.01
CA LYS A 129 -23.97 -3.83 42.14
C LYS A 129 -24.48 -2.40 41.97
N GLY A 130 -25.43 -2.19 41.07
CA GLY A 130 -26.12 -0.92 40.86
C GLY A 130 -27.16 -0.62 41.94
N GLU A 131 -27.75 0.57 41.89
CA GLU A 131 -28.76 1.02 42.85
C GLU A 131 -30.03 0.14 42.84
N ASN A 132 -30.40 -0.39 41.68
CA ASN A 132 -31.58 -1.26 41.49
C ASN A 132 -31.26 -2.76 41.57
N ASP A 133 -30.21 -3.14 42.31
CA ASP A 133 -29.73 -4.54 42.41
C ASP A 133 -29.29 -5.16 41.07
N GLU A 134 -28.85 -4.31 40.14
CA GLU A 134 -28.31 -4.73 38.85
C GLU A 134 -26.85 -5.18 38.99
N LEU A 135 -26.50 -6.32 38.42
CA LEU A 135 -25.10 -6.75 38.34
C LEU A 135 -24.44 -6.17 37.11
N PHE A 136 -23.56 -5.19 37.30
CA PHE A 136 -22.69 -4.70 36.23
C PHE A 136 -21.45 -5.59 36.15
N MET A 137 -21.23 -6.18 34.97
CA MET A 137 -20.03 -6.97 34.69
C MET A 137 -18.82 -6.09 34.34
N THR A 138 -17.63 -6.70 34.34
CA THR A 138 -16.39 -6.02 33.97
C THR A 138 -16.46 -5.42 32.57
N ARG A 139 -16.14 -4.13 32.44
CA ARG A 139 -16.08 -3.45 31.14
C ARG A 139 -15.02 -2.35 31.12
N TYR A 140 -14.56 -1.99 29.93
CA TYR A 140 -13.68 -0.85 29.73
C TYR A 140 -14.46 0.37 29.29
N VAL A 141 -14.16 1.52 29.88
CA VAL A 141 -14.62 2.83 29.41
C VAL A 141 -13.42 3.58 28.85
N TYR A 142 -13.57 4.10 27.63
CA TYR A 142 -12.53 4.87 26.95
C TYR A 142 -12.88 6.35 27.04
N VAL A 143 -12.02 7.12 27.70
CA VAL A 143 -12.17 8.56 27.85
C VAL A 143 -11.11 9.25 27.00
N LYS A 144 -11.54 10.17 26.14
CA LYS A 144 -10.61 11.03 25.40
C LYS A 144 -10.04 12.07 26.37
N LEU A 145 -8.73 12.01 26.64
CA LEU A 145 -8.00 13.00 27.43
C LEU A 145 -7.58 14.19 26.57
N LYS A 146 -7.24 13.94 25.30
CA LYS A 146 -6.86 14.95 24.32
C LYS A 146 -7.48 14.59 22.98
N GLU A 147 -8.09 15.56 22.31
CA GLU A 147 -8.62 15.38 20.95
C GLU A 147 -7.48 15.25 19.93
N SER A 148 -7.79 14.63 18.79
CA SER A 148 -6.87 14.57 17.66
C SER A 148 -6.67 15.96 17.06
N GLY A 149 -5.45 16.31 16.71
CA GLY A 149 -5.13 17.60 16.12
C GLY A 149 -4.05 17.48 15.05
N TRP A 150 -4.05 18.42 14.11
CA TRP A 150 -2.94 18.57 13.19
C TRP A 150 -1.85 19.38 13.87
N VAL A 151 -0.64 18.84 13.97
CA VAL A 151 0.54 19.52 14.49
C VAL A 151 1.51 19.78 13.36
N LEU A 152 1.94 21.04 13.21
CA LEU A 152 3.05 21.40 12.33
C LEU A 152 4.33 21.16 13.11
N THR A 153 5.15 20.20 12.68
CA THR A 153 6.45 19.96 13.30
C THR A 153 7.39 21.13 12.97
N ASP A 154 8.08 21.62 14.00
CA ASP A 154 9.13 22.68 14.02
C ASP A 154 8.74 24.15 14.19
N ILE A 155 7.45 24.51 14.26
CA ILE A 155 7.05 25.83 14.79
C ILE A 155 6.69 25.71 16.28
N SER A 156 7.73 25.48 17.08
CA SER A 156 7.64 25.53 18.53
C SER A 156 7.08 26.90 18.98
N GLU A 157 6.09 26.86 19.87
CA GLU A 157 6.16 27.34 21.27
C GLU A 157 6.68 28.75 21.60
N LYS A 158 7.29 29.49 20.67
CA LYS A 158 7.81 30.85 20.89
C LYS A 158 6.71 31.90 21.09
N ALA A 159 5.48 31.59 20.69
CA ALA A 159 4.34 32.47 20.91
C ALA A 159 3.77 32.40 22.34
N ARG A 160 4.09 31.36 23.13
CA ARG A 160 3.55 31.18 24.50
C ARG A 160 4.57 31.46 25.61
N ALA A 161 5.85 31.59 25.29
CA ALA A 161 6.92 31.95 26.23
C ALA A 161 7.14 33.48 26.35
N LEU A 162 6.26 34.29 25.74
CA LEU A 162 6.30 35.77 25.76
C LEU A 162 5.03 36.40 26.38
N GLN A 163 4.25 35.62 27.13
CA GLN A 163 3.18 36.11 28.01
C GLN A 163 3.45 35.61 29.43
#